data_AF-A0A2P7TKW3-F1
#
_entry.id   AF-A0A2P7TKW3-F1
#
_cell.length_a   1.000
_cell.length_b   1.000
_cell.length_c   1.000
_cell.angle_alpha   90.00
_cell.angle_beta   90.00
_cell.angle_gamma   90.00
#
_symmetry.space_group_name_H-M   'P 1'
#
loop_
_entity.id
_entity.type
_entity.pdbx_description
1 polymer ?
#
loop_
_entity_poly.entity_id
_entity_poly.type
_entity_poly.pdbx_seq_one_letter_code
_entity_poly.pdbx_strand_id
1 'polypeptide(L)'
;MKQFATLNFVALLLCGAAMAQPAFNCDETFLTYYKLGTVQPVSDMQAFCNGAQEAYYTGALMLKWQGNIEEVSSCTRFSYEKNSIQLVFMGNNLTPAQLDAMEGFNFVMTERIKQQLGKNYDELGNFGPMYFGPENIFTETFYSNFNNSLVISKTGGNQIHVKLEHAHVFPSYMNKIKIEDKDNGQQFSFTDLEKGLTLEITNQNKSEKMKLLRFLLDDFNEPFYCKASSLPNAFIVWIDLKKLF
;
A
#
# COMPACT_ATOMS: atom_id res chain seq x y z
N MET A 1 -2.79 -53.77 -62.23
CA MET A 1 -1.90 -53.04 -61.29
C MET A 1 -2.69 -51.79 -60.87
N LYS A 2 -3.48 -51.69 -59.78
CA LYS A 2 -3.30 -52.03 -58.34
C LYS A 2 -1.91 -51.57 -57.88
N GLN A 3 -1.69 -50.63 -56.96
CA GLN A 3 -2.49 -50.11 -55.83
C GLN A 3 -2.07 -48.67 -55.45
N PHE A 4 -2.95 -48.03 -54.68
CA PHE A 4 -2.93 -46.67 -54.16
C PHE A 4 -1.96 -46.45 -52.99
N ALA A 5 -1.41 -45.24 -52.95
CA ALA A 5 -1.14 -44.37 -51.80
C ALA A 5 -0.90 -45.01 -50.42
N THR A 6 0.36 -45.01 -50.00
CA THR A 6 0.77 -45.20 -48.60
C THR A 6 0.49 -43.94 -47.78
N LEU A 7 -0.55 -43.99 -46.96
CA LEU A 7 -0.78 -43.05 -45.85
C LEU A 7 0.22 -43.36 -44.73
N ASN A 8 1.10 -42.41 -44.40
CA ASN A 8 1.87 -42.45 -43.16
C ASN A 8 1.00 -41.92 -42.02
N PHE A 9 0.41 -42.83 -41.25
CA PHE A 9 -0.19 -42.52 -39.95
C PHE A 9 0.93 -42.42 -38.90
N VAL A 10 1.38 -41.20 -38.61
CA VAL A 10 2.18 -40.93 -37.41
C VAL A 10 1.18 -40.64 -36.29
N ALA A 11 0.82 -41.66 -35.53
CA ALA A 11 0.13 -41.50 -34.26
C ALA A 11 1.13 -40.89 -33.25
N LEU A 12 1.09 -39.57 -33.07
CA LEU A 12 1.72 -38.92 -31.92
C LEU A 12 0.93 -39.32 -30.67
N LEU A 13 1.43 -40.33 -29.96
CA LEU A 13 1.11 -40.56 -28.55
C LEU A 13 1.68 -39.38 -27.76
N LEU A 14 0.84 -38.35 -27.55
CA LEU A 14 1.06 -37.35 -26.52
C LEU A 14 0.90 -38.04 -25.16
N CYS A 15 1.97 -38.70 -24.70
CA CYS A 15 2.16 -38.96 -23.28
C CYS A 15 2.37 -37.61 -22.59
N GLY A 16 1.26 -36.90 -22.34
CA GLY A 16 1.24 -35.88 -21.32
C GLY A 16 1.50 -36.58 -20.00
N ALA A 17 2.75 -36.57 -19.55
CA ALA A 17 3.06 -36.83 -18.16
C ALA A 17 2.37 -35.71 -17.37
N ALA A 18 1.14 -35.98 -16.91
CA ALA A 18 0.57 -35.27 -15.79
C ALA A 18 1.55 -35.57 -14.64
N MET A 19 2.52 -34.68 -14.43
CA MET A 19 3.31 -34.70 -13.22
C MET A 19 2.31 -34.49 -12.09
N ALA A 20 1.90 -35.59 -11.47
CA ALA A 20 1.08 -35.55 -10.27
C ALA A 20 1.86 -34.69 -9.28
N GLN A 21 1.38 -33.48 -9.01
CA GLN A 21 1.95 -32.67 -7.97
C GLN A 21 1.91 -33.49 -6.69
N PRO A 22 3.02 -33.57 -5.92
CA PRO A 22 3.03 -34.35 -4.70
C PRO A 22 1.88 -33.88 -3.80
N ALA A 23 1.13 -34.86 -3.30
CA ALA A 23 0.00 -34.60 -2.42
C ALA A 23 0.49 -33.84 -1.18
N PHE A 24 -0.23 -32.79 -0.79
CA PHE A 24 0.08 -32.02 0.41
C PHE A 24 -0.04 -32.89 1.66
N ASN A 25 1.01 -32.94 2.48
CA ASN A 25 1.05 -33.70 3.73
C ASN A 25 0.81 -32.77 4.93
N CYS A 26 -0.43 -32.71 5.43
CA CYS A 26 -0.73 -31.83 6.55
C CYS A 26 -0.07 -32.27 7.85
N ASP A 27 -0.04 -33.58 8.15
CA ASP A 27 0.49 -34.08 9.42
C ASP A 27 1.96 -33.69 9.60
N GLU A 28 2.76 -33.82 8.55
CA GLU A 28 4.17 -33.39 8.55
C GLU A 28 4.32 -31.87 8.68
N THR A 29 3.47 -31.10 7.99
CA THR A 29 3.44 -29.64 8.07
C THR A 29 3.11 -29.18 9.50
N PHE A 30 2.08 -29.75 10.10
CA PHE A 30 1.64 -29.46 11.46
C PHE A 30 2.70 -29.84 12.50
N LEU A 31 3.32 -31.02 12.37
CA LEU A 31 4.42 -31.44 13.25
C LEU A 31 5.62 -30.50 13.17
N THR A 32 5.94 -29.99 11.97
CA THR A 32 7.03 -29.03 11.77
C THR A 32 6.71 -27.69 12.42
N TYR A 33 5.48 -27.21 12.25
CA TYR A 33 4.99 -25.99 12.90
C TYR A 33 5.21 -26.04 14.42
N TYR A 34 4.74 -27.10 15.11
CA TYR A 34 4.90 -27.23 16.57
C TYR A 34 6.35 -27.39 17.05
N LYS A 35 7.24 -27.96 16.24
CA LYS A 35 8.66 -28.14 16.60
C LYS A 35 9.43 -26.82 16.71
N LEU A 36 8.96 -25.74 16.10
CA LEU A 36 9.64 -24.44 16.10
C LEU A 36 9.47 -23.66 17.41
N GLY A 37 8.60 -24.10 18.34
CA GLY A 37 8.55 -23.61 19.72
C GLY A 37 8.01 -22.18 19.92
N THR A 38 7.62 -21.47 18.86
CA THR A 38 7.10 -20.08 18.90
C THR A 38 5.58 -20.00 18.68
N VAL A 39 4.85 -21.06 19.00
CA VAL A 39 3.55 -21.38 18.38
C VAL A 39 2.34 -20.98 19.23
N GLN A 40 1.42 -20.22 18.65
CA GLN A 40 0.05 -20.07 19.14
C GLN A 40 -0.67 -21.43 19.06
N PRO A 41 -1.39 -21.87 20.11
CA PRO A 41 -2.11 -23.15 20.07
C PRO A 41 -3.13 -23.18 18.94
N VAL A 42 -3.03 -24.17 18.05
CA VAL A 42 -4.04 -24.39 16.99
C VAL A 42 -5.26 -25.05 17.63
N SER A 43 -6.42 -24.41 17.51
CA SER A 43 -7.68 -24.89 18.10
C SER A 43 -8.46 -25.83 17.17
N ASP A 44 -8.30 -25.64 15.86
CA ASP A 44 -8.90 -26.42 14.79
C ASP A 44 -7.82 -26.86 13.79
N MET A 45 -7.36 -28.11 13.95
CA MET A 45 -6.34 -28.70 13.07
C MET A 45 -6.82 -28.79 11.62
N GLN A 46 -8.12 -29.05 11.38
CA GLN A 46 -8.63 -29.16 10.01
C GLN A 46 -8.60 -27.80 9.32
N ALA A 47 -8.96 -26.74 10.04
CA ALA A 47 -8.89 -25.39 9.51
C ALA A 47 -7.45 -24.98 9.18
N PHE A 48 -6.51 -25.27 10.09
CA PHE A 48 -5.08 -25.09 9.82
C PHE A 48 -4.62 -25.85 8.57
N CYS A 49 -4.99 -27.13 8.44
CA CYS A 49 -4.66 -27.95 7.29
C CYS A 49 -5.20 -27.36 5.98
N ASN A 50 -6.46 -26.88 5.99
CA ASN A 50 -7.07 -26.27 4.82
C ASN A 50 -6.30 -25.03 4.37
N GLY A 51 -5.89 -24.18 5.33
CA GLY A 51 -5.08 -22.99 5.05
C GLY A 51 -3.69 -23.33 4.50
N ALA A 52 -3.01 -24.31 5.12
CA ALA A 52 -1.69 -24.74 4.68
C ALA A 52 -1.74 -25.38 3.26
N GLN A 53 -2.77 -26.17 2.99
CA GLN A 53 -3.03 -26.75 1.68
C GLN A 53 -3.31 -25.67 0.63
N GLU A 54 -4.12 -24.67 0.97
CA GLU A 54 -4.38 -23.51 0.11
C GLU A 54 -3.08 -22.79 -0.24
N ALA A 55 -2.23 -22.50 0.75
CA ALA A 55 -0.93 -21.86 0.52
C ALA A 55 -0.01 -22.70 -0.35
N TYR A 56 -0.01 -24.03 -0.21
CA TYR A 56 0.80 -24.93 -1.01
C TYR A 56 0.46 -24.87 -2.51
N TYR A 57 -0.82 -24.79 -2.85
CA TYR A 57 -1.27 -24.72 -4.25
C TYR A 57 -1.33 -23.30 -4.82
N THR A 58 -1.24 -22.27 -3.98
CA THR A 58 -1.28 -20.88 -4.42
C THR A 58 0.00 -20.50 -5.17
N GLY A 59 -0.10 -20.03 -6.42
CA GLY A 59 1.09 -19.67 -7.21
C GLY A 59 1.80 -18.39 -6.75
N ALA A 60 1.05 -17.39 -6.32
CA ALA A 60 1.57 -16.09 -5.89
C ALA A 60 2.05 -16.10 -4.43
N LEU A 61 3.06 -15.29 -4.11
CA LEU A 61 3.47 -15.07 -2.73
C LEU A 61 2.52 -14.08 -2.06
N MET A 62 1.90 -14.49 -0.95
CA MET A 62 0.99 -13.63 -0.21
C MET A 62 0.90 -13.98 1.27
N LEU A 63 0.73 -12.99 2.15
CA LEU A 63 0.48 -13.20 3.56
C LEU A 63 -0.92 -12.71 3.93
N LYS A 64 -1.65 -13.52 4.70
CA LYS A 64 -2.93 -13.14 5.28
C LYS A 64 -2.66 -12.36 6.56
N TRP A 65 -3.14 -11.13 6.65
CA TRP A 65 -2.95 -10.25 7.79
C TRP A 65 -4.28 -10.05 8.52
N GLN A 66 -4.30 -10.31 9.83
CA GLN A 66 -5.45 -9.98 10.67
C GLN A 66 -5.40 -8.50 10.99
N GLY A 67 -6.43 -7.76 10.62
CA GLY A 67 -6.40 -6.32 10.69
C GLY A 67 -7.11 -5.66 9.53
N ASN A 68 -7.13 -4.34 9.60
CA ASN A 68 -7.56 -3.50 8.48
C ASN A 68 -6.34 -2.90 7.77
N ILE A 69 -6.49 -2.59 6.49
CA ILE A 69 -5.40 -2.03 5.68
C ILE A 69 -4.93 -0.67 6.20
N GLU A 70 -5.83 0.07 6.85
CA GLU A 70 -5.59 1.38 7.45
C GLU A 70 -4.68 1.32 8.70
N GLU A 71 -4.59 0.16 9.35
CA GLU A 71 -3.79 -0.03 10.59
C GLU A 71 -2.32 -0.36 10.29
N VAL A 72 -2.00 -0.73 9.05
CA VAL A 72 -0.64 -1.07 8.62
C VAL A 72 0.01 0.12 7.93
N SER A 73 1.22 0.46 8.37
CA SER A 73 1.98 1.56 7.78
C SER A 73 2.15 1.38 6.27
N SER A 74 2.15 2.50 5.56
CA SER A 74 2.34 2.56 4.11
C SER A 74 3.67 1.95 3.70
N CYS A 75 4.72 2.19 4.49
CA CYS A 75 6.02 1.59 4.27
C CYS A 75 5.98 0.08 4.42
N THR A 76 5.43 -0.46 5.51
CA THR A 76 5.32 -1.93 5.68
C THR A 76 4.66 -2.56 4.45
N ARG A 77 3.51 -2.04 4.00
CA ARG A 77 2.84 -2.51 2.77
C ARG A 77 3.75 -2.45 1.55
N PHE A 78 4.40 -1.31 1.30
CA PHE A 78 5.37 -1.14 0.23
C PHE A 78 6.51 -2.17 0.31
N SER A 79 6.97 -2.57 1.50
CA SER A 79 8.05 -3.56 1.64
C SER A 79 7.69 -4.92 1.10
N TYR A 80 6.45 -5.35 1.33
CA TYR A 80 5.98 -6.64 0.85
C TYR A 80 5.76 -6.57 -0.66
N GLU A 81 5.08 -5.52 -1.13
CA GLU A 81 4.75 -5.36 -2.55
C GLU A 81 5.99 -5.22 -3.44
N LYS A 82 7.01 -4.45 -3.04
CA LYS A 82 8.27 -4.32 -3.79
C LYS A 82 9.01 -5.65 -3.94
N ASN A 83 8.75 -6.60 -3.05
CA ASN A 83 9.31 -7.96 -3.08
C ASN A 83 8.34 -8.97 -3.72
N SER A 84 7.30 -8.50 -4.43
CA SER A 84 6.26 -9.33 -5.06
C SER A 84 5.47 -10.20 -4.07
N ILE A 85 5.28 -9.70 -2.85
CA ILE A 85 4.47 -10.35 -1.82
C ILE A 85 3.21 -9.52 -1.61
N GLN A 86 2.05 -10.14 -1.80
CA GLN A 86 0.77 -9.49 -1.57
C GLN A 86 0.36 -9.62 -0.10
N LEU A 87 -0.14 -8.55 0.52
CA LEU A 87 -0.81 -8.62 1.81
C LEU A 87 -2.33 -8.74 1.58
N VAL A 88 -2.95 -9.76 2.18
CA VAL A 88 -4.39 -10.01 2.12
C VAL A 88 -4.99 -9.75 3.49
N PHE A 89 -5.77 -8.68 3.60
CA PHE A 89 -6.38 -8.25 4.87
C PHE A 89 -7.68 -9.00 5.11
N MET A 90 -7.78 -9.64 6.28
CA MET A 90 -8.91 -10.50 6.65
C MET A 90 -9.91 -9.80 7.60
N GLY A 91 -9.59 -8.59 8.07
CA GLY A 91 -10.39 -7.85 9.05
C GLY A 91 -10.13 -8.28 10.50
N ASN A 92 -10.90 -7.70 11.43
CA ASN A 92 -10.70 -7.88 12.88
C ASN A 92 -11.58 -8.94 13.54
N ASN A 93 -12.73 -9.27 12.95
CA ASN A 93 -13.74 -10.15 13.57
C ASN A 93 -13.66 -11.57 13.03
N LEU A 94 -12.51 -12.22 13.23
CA LEU A 94 -12.24 -13.57 12.76
C LEU A 94 -12.63 -14.63 13.80
N THR A 95 -13.21 -15.74 13.34
CA THR A 95 -13.45 -16.92 14.18
C THR A 95 -12.14 -17.66 14.47
N PRO A 96 -12.08 -18.48 15.54
CA PRO A 96 -10.89 -19.30 15.82
C PRO A 96 -10.45 -20.16 14.63
N ALA A 97 -11.39 -20.82 13.94
CA ALA A 97 -11.09 -21.59 12.74
C ALA A 97 -10.51 -20.73 11.60
N GLN A 98 -10.96 -19.48 11.44
CA GLN A 98 -10.38 -18.57 10.45
C GLN A 98 -8.94 -18.16 10.82
N LEU A 99 -8.67 -17.92 12.11
CA LEU A 99 -7.33 -17.65 12.60
C LEU A 99 -6.40 -18.84 12.38
N ASP A 100 -6.85 -20.06 12.69
CA ASP A 100 -6.08 -21.28 12.49
C ASP A 100 -5.80 -21.55 11.00
N ALA A 101 -6.78 -21.31 10.11
CA ALA A 101 -6.57 -21.38 8.67
C ALA A 101 -5.58 -20.32 8.17
N MET A 102 -5.63 -19.09 8.70
CA MET A 102 -4.63 -18.07 8.37
C MET A 102 -3.24 -18.46 8.85
N GLU A 103 -3.12 -19.07 10.02
CA GLU A 103 -1.85 -19.52 10.58
C GLU A 103 -1.23 -20.61 9.69
N GLY A 104 -2.01 -21.64 9.32
CA GLY A 104 -1.55 -22.69 8.41
C GLY A 104 -1.13 -22.15 7.05
N PHE A 105 -1.90 -21.20 6.51
CA PHE A 105 -1.58 -20.54 5.25
C PHE A 105 -0.27 -19.74 5.34
N ASN A 106 -0.15 -18.90 6.35
CA ASN A 106 1.02 -18.04 6.55
C ASN A 106 2.28 -18.83 6.89
N PHE A 107 2.16 -19.96 7.59
CA PHE A 107 3.28 -20.84 7.89
C PHE A 107 3.92 -21.36 6.60
N VAL A 108 3.13 -21.97 5.71
CA VAL A 108 3.62 -22.50 4.43
C VAL A 108 4.13 -21.37 3.54
N MET A 109 3.42 -20.23 3.46
CA MET A 109 3.88 -19.14 2.62
C MET A 109 5.16 -18.48 3.15
N THR A 110 5.32 -18.37 4.47
CA THR A 110 6.53 -17.81 5.08
C THR A 110 7.76 -18.58 4.67
N GLU A 111 7.71 -19.91 4.66
CA GLU A 111 8.83 -20.72 4.19
C GLU A 111 9.14 -20.50 2.71
N ARG A 112 8.10 -20.35 1.86
CA ARG A 112 8.29 -20.01 0.44
C ARG A 112 8.89 -18.62 0.24
N ILE A 113 8.44 -17.64 1.02
CA ILE A 113 8.99 -16.28 1.00
C ILE A 113 10.45 -16.29 1.45
N LYS A 114 10.79 -17.01 2.51
CA LYS A 114 12.19 -17.20 2.97
C LYS A 114 13.05 -17.84 1.89
N GLN A 115 12.54 -18.86 1.20
CA GLN A 115 13.26 -19.48 0.08
C GLN A 115 13.52 -18.50 -1.07
N GLN A 116 12.56 -17.63 -1.39
CA GLN A 116 12.73 -16.62 -2.45
C GLN A 116 13.68 -15.50 -2.05
N LEU A 117 13.56 -14.96 -0.82
CA LEU A 117 14.30 -13.78 -0.38
C LEU A 117 15.66 -14.11 0.26
N GLY A 118 15.85 -15.34 0.72
CA GLY A 118 17.04 -15.75 1.46
C GLY A 118 17.30 -14.86 2.66
N LYS A 119 18.53 -14.32 2.76
CA LYS A 119 18.96 -13.44 3.86
C LYS A 119 18.16 -12.14 3.95
N ASN A 120 17.54 -11.70 2.86
CA ASN A 120 16.77 -10.45 2.82
C ASN A 120 15.40 -10.60 3.50
N TYR A 121 14.99 -11.81 3.87
CA TYR A 121 13.75 -12.04 4.60
C TYR A 121 13.71 -11.29 5.94
N ASP A 122 14.84 -11.27 6.67
CA ASP A 122 14.92 -10.62 7.99
C ASP A 122 14.78 -9.09 7.90
N GLU A 123 14.96 -8.51 6.71
CA GLU A 123 14.79 -7.09 6.42
C GLU A 123 13.37 -6.76 5.95
N LEU A 124 12.51 -7.76 5.72
CA LEU A 124 11.16 -7.56 5.21
C LEU A 124 10.29 -6.81 6.22
N GLY A 125 9.67 -5.72 5.78
CA GLY A 125 8.85 -4.86 6.64
C GLY A 125 9.65 -3.83 7.44
N ASN A 126 10.98 -3.91 7.41
CA ASN A 126 11.88 -2.96 8.07
C ASN A 126 12.40 -1.93 7.07
N PHE A 127 12.33 -0.65 7.43
CA PHE A 127 12.88 0.44 6.63
C PHE A 127 13.87 1.27 7.41
N GLY A 128 14.85 1.81 6.69
CA GLY A 128 15.73 2.83 7.23
C GLY A 128 15.03 4.17 7.44
N PRO A 129 15.64 5.10 8.19
CA PRO A 129 15.06 6.40 8.58
C PRO A 129 14.76 7.34 7.41
N MET A 130 15.23 7.02 6.20
CA MET A 130 15.01 7.78 4.97
C MET A 130 13.73 7.40 4.22
N TYR A 131 12.98 6.41 4.70
CA TYR A 131 11.70 6.00 4.14
C TYR A 131 10.56 6.56 4.99
N PHE A 132 9.52 7.02 4.32
CA PHE A 132 8.33 7.50 5.00
C PHE A 132 7.09 7.32 4.11
N GLY A 133 5.94 7.23 4.75
CA GLY A 133 4.63 7.16 4.14
C GLY A 133 3.86 8.48 4.23
N PRO A 134 2.68 8.55 3.61
CA PRO A 134 1.79 9.70 3.73
C PRO A 134 1.42 10.03 5.18
N GLU A 135 1.33 9.02 6.05
CA GLU A 135 1.10 9.18 7.49
C GLU A 135 2.19 10.01 8.20
N ASN A 136 3.37 10.16 7.61
CA ASN A 136 4.45 11.00 8.14
C ASN A 136 4.39 12.45 7.63
N ILE A 137 3.68 12.71 6.53
CA ILE A 137 3.51 14.06 5.95
C ILE A 137 2.20 14.67 6.45
N PHE A 138 1.08 13.98 6.21
CA PHE A 138 -0.26 14.51 6.40
C PHE A 138 -0.78 14.21 7.82
N THR A 139 -0.06 14.74 8.80
CA THR A 139 -0.41 14.63 10.23
C THR A 139 -1.30 15.80 10.66
N GLU A 140 -2.04 15.65 11.76
CA GLU A 140 -2.77 16.77 12.38
C GLU A 140 -1.85 17.97 12.67
N THR A 141 -0.61 17.69 13.10
CA THR A 141 0.43 18.70 13.31
C THR A 141 0.79 19.43 12.01
N PHE A 142 0.93 18.70 10.90
CA PHE A 142 1.16 19.32 9.59
C PHE A 142 0.01 20.23 9.21
N TYR A 143 -1.25 19.77 9.31
CA TYR A 143 -2.42 20.58 8.98
C TYR A 143 -2.51 21.87 9.82
N SER A 144 -2.22 21.76 11.12
CA SER A 144 -2.18 22.90 12.04
C SER A 144 -1.06 23.88 11.66
N ASN A 145 0.16 23.40 11.50
CA ASN A 145 1.32 24.23 11.16
C ASN A 145 1.15 24.90 9.80
N PHE A 146 0.60 24.19 8.80
CA PHE A 146 0.32 24.72 7.48
C PHE A 146 -0.66 25.89 7.57
N ASN A 147 -1.82 25.71 8.19
CA ASN A 147 -2.80 26.77 8.33
C ASN A 147 -2.32 27.94 9.21
N ASN A 148 -1.57 27.68 10.29
CA ASN A 148 -1.02 28.72 11.15
C ASN A 148 0.06 29.57 10.46
N SER A 149 0.77 28.99 9.48
CA SER A 149 1.83 29.67 8.73
C SER A 149 1.30 30.40 7.49
N LEU A 150 0.04 30.17 7.10
CA LEU A 150 -0.57 30.85 5.96
C LEU A 150 -1.10 32.22 6.34
N VAL A 151 -0.62 33.24 5.65
CA VAL A 151 -1.25 34.56 5.59
C VAL A 151 -2.13 34.61 4.36
N ILE A 152 -3.41 34.95 4.59
CA ILE A 152 -4.42 34.97 3.55
C ILE A 152 -5.10 36.33 3.56
N SER A 153 -5.18 36.97 2.40
CA SER A 153 -5.82 38.27 2.23
C SER A 153 -6.74 38.29 1.01
N LYS A 154 -7.76 39.14 1.04
CA LYS A 154 -8.63 39.37 -0.12
C LYS A 154 -7.92 40.30 -1.10
N THR A 155 -7.83 39.88 -2.36
CA THR A 155 -7.29 40.71 -3.46
C THR A 155 -8.37 41.44 -4.26
N GLY A 156 -9.65 41.17 -3.95
CA GLY A 156 -10.81 41.67 -4.69
C GLY A 156 -11.43 40.59 -5.58
N GLY A 157 -12.72 40.73 -5.89
CA GLY A 157 -13.46 39.71 -6.66
C GLY A 157 -13.58 38.35 -5.95
N ASN A 158 -13.59 37.27 -6.75
CA ASN A 158 -13.60 35.88 -6.29
C ASN A 158 -12.18 35.32 -6.16
N GLN A 159 -11.27 36.08 -5.55
CA GLN A 159 -9.87 35.70 -5.41
C GLN A 159 -9.33 36.00 -4.01
N ILE A 160 -8.35 35.20 -3.60
CA ILE A 160 -7.56 35.37 -2.38
C ILE A 160 -6.08 35.34 -2.75
N HIS A 161 -5.27 36.11 -2.04
CA HIS A 161 -3.83 35.92 -2.02
C HIS A 161 -3.46 35.04 -0.83
N VAL A 162 -2.66 34.02 -1.08
CA VAL A 162 -2.21 33.04 -0.09
C VAL A 162 -0.69 33.06 -0.09
N LYS A 163 -0.10 33.28 1.08
CA LYS A 163 1.34 33.28 1.28
C LYS A 163 1.72 32.47 2.50
N LEU A 164 2.68 31.56 2.35
CA LEU A 164 3.28 30.83 3.46
C LEU A 164 4.37 31.70 4.09
N GLU A 165 4.09 32.22 5.28
CA GLU A 165 5.09 32.94 6.06
C GLU A 165 5.91 31.93 6.88
N HIS A 166 7.22 32.14 6.93
CA HIS A 166 8.21 31.19 7.46
C HIS A 166 8.18 31.09 9.01
N ALA A 167 7.03 31.29 9.65
CA ALA A 167 6.86 31.07 11.08
C ALA A 167 7.15 29.61 11.47
N HIS A 168 6.87 28.68 10.56
CA HIS A 168 7.26 27.28 10.66
C HIS A 168 8.17 26.88 9.48
N VAL A 169 9.28 26.21 9.77
CA VAL A 169 10.18 25.68 8.75
C VAL A 169 9.69 24.29 8.35
N PHE A 170 9.07 24.19 7.17
CA PHE A 170 8.68 22.91 6.59
C PHE A 170 9.90 22.16 6.07
N PRO A 171 9.88 20.81 6.06
CA PRO A 171 10.97 20.04 5.47
C PRO A 171 11.22 20.42 4.01
N SER A 172 12.48 20.51 3.61
CA SER A 172 12.86 20.98 2.26
C SER A 172 12.30 20.10 1.14
N TYR A 173 12.00 18.83 1.42
CA TYR A 173 11.39 17.92 0.47
C TYR A 173 9.96 18.32 0.06
N MET A 174 9.27 19.16 0.84
CA MET A 174 7.92 19.65 0.51
C MET A 174 7.92 20.44 -0.81
N ASN A 175 9.05 21.06 -1.17
CA ASN A 175 9.21 21.75 -2.46
C ASN A 175 9.19 20.81 -3.68
N LYS A 176 9.35 19.50 -3.47
CA LYS A 176 9.24 18.48 -4.53
C LYS A 176 7.80 17.98 -4.72
N ILE A 177 6.90 18.29 -3.78
CA ILE A 177 5.49 17.92 -3.87
C ILE A 177 4.76 18.95 -4.73
N LYS A 178 4.04 18.47 -5.74
CA LYS A 178 3.21 19.31 -6.59
C LYS A 178 1.86 19.53 -5.92
N ILE A 179 1.40 20.78 -5.88
CA ILE A 179 0.12 21.16 -5.29
C ILE A 179 -0.81 21.55 -6.43
N GLU A 180 -2.05 21.07 -6.36
CA GLU A 180 -3.10 21.37 -7.32
C GLU A 180 -4.28 22.02 -6.59
N ASP A 181 -4.80 23.13 -7.12
CA ASP A 181 -6.08 23.68 -6.72
C ASP A 181 -7.20 22.74 -7.18
N LYS A 182 -7.98 22.22 -6.22
CA LYS A 182 -9.03 21.25 -6.51
C LYS A 182 -10.16 21.85 -7.37
N ASP A 183 -10.36 23.17 -7.31
CA ASP A 183 -11.50 23.82 -7.97
C ASP A 183 -11.27 23.99 -9.48
N ASN A 184 -10.03 24.19 -9.92
CA ASN A 184 -9.70 24.52 -11.32
C ASN A 184 -8.49 23.76 -11.91
N GLY A 185 -7.82 22.91 -11.13
CA GLY A 185 -6.66 22.13 -11.59
C GLY A 185 -5.37 22.93 -11.77
N GLN A 186 -5.34 24.20 -11.32
CA GLN A 186 -4.11 24.99 -11.37
C GLN A 186 -3.04 24.36 -10.47
N GLN A 187 -1.85 24.15 -11.01
CA GLN A 187 -0.75 23.51 -10.29
C GLN A 187 0.35 24.51 -9.92
N PHE A 188 0.93 24.31 -8.73
CA PHE A 188 1.98 25.14 -8.14
C PHE A 188 2.81 24.33 -7.14
N SER A 189 3.85 24.93 -6.58
CA SER A 189 4.77 24.31 -5.61
C SER A 189 4.68 24.96 -4.23
N PHE A 190 5.34 24.35 -3.23
CA PHE A 190 5.55 25.00 -1.92
C PHE A 190 6.28 26.34 -2.05
N THR A 191 7.26 26.43 -2.93
CA THR A 191 8.03 27.66 -3.17
C THR A 191 7.14 28.78 -3.71
N ASP A 192 6.11 28.46 -4.50
CA ASP A 192 5.15 29.46 -4.97
C ASP A 192 4.27 29.98 -3.83
N LEU A 193 3.91 29.12 -2.86
CA LEU A 193 3.22 29.56 -1.63
C LEU A 193 4.12 30.48 -0.79
N GLU A 194 5.40 30.18 -0.65
CA GLU A 194 6.36 31.03 0.07
C GLU A 194 6.51 32.42 -0.58
N LYS A 195 6.49 32.48 -1.93
CA LYS A 195 6.50 33.73 -2.69
C LYS A 195 5.17 34.49 -2.64
N GLY A 196 4.08 33.76 -2.40
CA GLY A 196 2.72 34.25 -2.42
C GLY A 196 2.08 34.04 -3.79
N LEU A 197 0.87 33.49 -3.80
CA LEU A 197 0.12 33.20 -5.03
C LEU A 197 -1.35 33.56 -4.89
N THR A 198 -1.99 33.89 -6.01
CA THR A 198 -3.41 34.22 -6.05
C THR A 198 -4.19 32.99 -6.45
N LEU A 199 -5.19 32.63 -5.63
CA LEU A 199 -6.12 31.54 -5.87
C LEU A 199 -7.53 32.06 -6.09
N GLU A 200 -8.26 31.40 -6.97
CA GLU A 200 -9.69 31.63 -7.12
C GLU A 200 -10.47 31.00 -5.96
N ILE A 201 -11.61 31.60 -5.62
CA ILE A 201 -12.54 31.07 -4.62
C ILE A 201 -13.94 30.96 -5.21
N THR A 202 -14.53 29.78 -5.07
CA THR A 202 -15.90 29.49 -5.46
C THR A 202 -16.89 29.90 -4.36
N ASN A 203 -18.19 29.87 -4.69
CA ASN A 203 -19.23 30.07 -3.67
C ASN A 203 -19.23 28.95 -2.62
N GLN A 204 -18.85 27.73 -3.01
CA GLN A 204 -18.71 26.62 -2.06
C GLN A 204 -17.61 26.91 -1.04
N ASN A 205 -16.43 27.38 -1.48
CA ASN A 205 -15.34 27.71 -0.55
C ASN A 205 -15.76 28.77 0.48
N LYS A 206 -16.55 29.76 0.06
CA LYS A 206 -17.10 30.80 0.96
C LYS A 206 -18.09 30.22 1.96
N SER A 207 -19.01 29.36 1.51
CA SER A 207 -20.02 28.73 2.36
C SER A 207 -19.39 27.79 3.38
N GLU A 208 -18.44 26.97 2.95
CA GLU A 208 -17.76 25.97 3.80
C GLU A 208 -16.60 26.59 4.60
N LYS A 209 -16.24 27.84 4.32
CA LYS A 209 -15.11 28.57 4.90
C LYS A 209 -13.79 27.79 4.78
N MET A 210 -13.62 27.08 3.66
CA MET A 210 -12.41 26.32 3.37
C MET A 210 -12.10 26.28 1.88
N LYS A 211 -10.81 26.24 1.54
CA LYS A 211 -10.35 25.91 0.18
C LYS A 211 -9.58 24.59 0.20
N LEU A 212 -9.81 23.74 -0.80
CA LEU A 212 -9.19 22.42 -0.88
C LEU A 212 -8.05 22.41 -1.91
N LEU A 213 -6.91 21.92 -1.47
CA LEU A 213 -5.72 21.67 -2.29
C LEU A 213 -5.48 20.16 -2.35
N ARG A 214 -4.96 19.70 -3.47
CA ARG A 214 -4.54 18.32 -3.69
C ARG A 214 -3.02 18.27 -3.78
N PHE A 215 -2.39 17.58 -2.84
CA PHE A 215 -0.95 17.37 -2.80
C PHE A 215 -0.63 16.08 -3.52
N LEU A 216 0.03 16.17 -4.67
CA LEU A 216 0.33 15.08 -5.58
C LEU A 216 1.71 14.47 -5.24
N LEU A 217 1.76 13.15 -5.11
CA LEU A 217 2.94 12.37 -4.70
C LEU A 217 3.44 11.43 -5.81
N ASP A 218 2.92 11.55 -7.04
CA ASP A 218 3.19 10.61 -8.12
C ASP A 218 4.67 10.42 -8.44
N ASP A 219 5.46 11.49 -8.38
CA ASP A 219 6.88 11.55 -8.75
C ASP A 219 7.81 11.78 -7.54
N PHE A 220 7.30 11.57 -6.32
CA PHE A 220 8.03 11.90 -5.11
C PHE A 220 8.96 10.77 -4.68
N ASN A 221 10.27 10.94 -4.92
CA ASN A 221 11.28 9.90 -4.66
C ASN A 221 12.32 10.29 -3.60
N GLU A 222 12.32 11.53 -3.08
CA GLU A 222 13.35 12.00 -2.15
C GLU A 222 12.81 12.90 -1.01
N PRO A 223 12.91 12.48 0.27
CA PRO A 223 13.38 11.16 0.70
C PRO A 223 12.48 10.03 0.16
N PHE A 224 12.83 8.77 0.37
CA PHE A 224 12.16 7.65 -0.30
C PHE A 224 10.70 7.51 0.16
N TYR A 225 9.77 7.87 -0.71
CA TYR A 225 8.35 7.72 -0.45
C TYR A 225 7.91 6.27 -0.64
N CYS A 226 7.22 5.73 0.36
CA CYS A 226 6.66 4.39 0.33
C CYS A 226 5.38 4.35 -0.51
N LYS A 227 5.53 4.11 -1.82
CA LYS A 227 4.42 4.03 -2.78
C LYS A 227 3.89 2.61 -2.93
N ALA A 228 3.14 2.12 -1.94
CA ALA A 228 2.35 0.90 -2.09
C ALA A 228 1.21 1.13 -3.10
N SER A 229 0.86 0.11 -3.88
CA SER A 229 -0.13 0.15 -4.96
C SER A 229 -1.53 0.54 -4.50
N SER A 230 -1.86 0.23 -3.25
CA SER A 230 -3.15 0.57 -2.61
C SER A 230 -3.23 2.01 -2.11
N LEU A 231 -2.12 2.75 -2.06
CA LEU A 231 -2.09 4.11 -1.52
C LEU A 231 -2.52 5.12 -2.56
N PRO A 232 -3.26 6.17 -2.15
CA PRO A 232 -3.60 7.24 -3.07
C PRO A 232 -2.33 8.01 -3.44
N ASN A 233 -2.26 8.41 -4.70
CA ASN A 233 -1.19 9.26 -5.20
C ASN A 233 -1.37 10.73 -4.83
N ALA A 234 -2.44 11.07 -4.13
CA ALA A 234 -2.72 12.44 -3.76
C ALA A 234 -3.52 12.53 -2.46
N PHE A 235 -3.23 13.58 -1.67
CA PHE A 235 -3.88 13.85 -0.40
C PHE A 235 -4.53 15.22 -0.41
N ILE A 236 -5.71 15.32 0.19
CA ILE A 236 -6.44 16.59 0.30
C ILE A 236 -5.95 17.36 1.52
N VAL A 237 -5.58 18.61 1.30
CA VAL A 237 -5.20 19.58 2.33
C VAL A 237 -6.12 20.77 2.24
N TRP A 238 -6.74 21.15 3.36
CA TRP A 238 -7.60 22.32 3.39
C TRP A 238 -6.86 23.56 3.94
N ILE A 239 -7.23 24.71 3.40
CA ILE A 239 -6.90 26.02 3.92
C ILE A 239 -8.14 26.57 4.63
N ASP A 240 -7.98 26.99 5.88
CA ASP A 240 -9.02 27.62 6.70
C ASP A 240 -9.26 29.07 6.24
N LEU A 241 -10.48 29.36 5.80
CA LEU A 241 -10.90 30.68 5.35
C LEU A 241 -11.80 31.41 6.38
N LYS A 242 -12.01 30.86 7.59
CA LYS A 242 -12.90 31.45 8.60
C LYS A 242 -12.54 32.88 9.00
N LYS A 243 -11.26 33.24 8.95
CA LYS A 243 -10.81 34.60 9.25
C LYS A 243 -11.12 35.59 8.11
N LEU A 244 -11.53 35.12 6.94
CA LEU A 244 -11.88 35.95 5.77
C LEU A 244 -13.40 36.12 5.58
N PHE A 245 -14.23 35.19 6.08
CA PHE A 245 -15.67 35.13 5.85
C PHE A 245 -16.48 34.81 7.12
#